data_AF-A0AAW1TUP8-F1
#
_entry.id   AF-A0AAW1TUP8-F1
#
_cell.length_a   1.000
_cell.length_b   1.000
_cell.length_c   1.000
_cell.angle_alpha   90.00
_cell.angle_beta   90.00
_cell.angle_gamma   90.00
#
_symmetry.space_group_name_H-M   'P 1'
#
loop_
_entity.id
_entity.type
_entity.pdbx_description
1 polymer ?
#
loop_
_entity_poly.entity_id
_entity_poly.type
_entity_poly.pdbx_seq_one_letter_code
_entity_poly.pdbx_strand_id
1 'polypeptide(L)'
;MRSVIFKEEIFIDVRCFWWADSNNMNETVSTDSSINMFYFNVVLFLCVINITKARIRRDILTEKCQNVSKNVDEVKLMDHIFCDFNGNNLRPVKDNKIATNLTIRLVPQSFAYDEISATISVDAWLVLNWVDQHSNWNPKEFNGIDKVYLRESGLWKPDLLLFNSSKT
;
A
#
# COMPACT_ATOMS: atom_id res chain seq x y z
N MET A 1 -1.00 9.70 -21.66
CA MET A 1 -1.30 9.39 -20.25
C MET A 1 -1.88 7.99 -20.20
N ARG A 2 -1.33 7.13 -19.36
CA ARG A 2 -1.81 5.75 -19.21
C ARG A 2 -2.48 5.58 -17.85
N SER A 3 -3.59 4.85 -17.84
CA SER A 3 -4.38 4.55 -16.65
C SER A 3 -3.93 3.25 -16.01
N VAL A 4 -3.80 3.23 -14.70
CA VAL A 4 -3.61 2.03 -13.90
C VAL A 4 -4.97 1.57 -13.39
N ILE A 5 -5.27 0.28 -13.56
CA ILE A 5 -6.52 -0.33 -13.10
C ILE A 5 -6.17 -1.37 -12.03
N PHE A 6 -6.68 -1.16 -10.84
CA PHE A 6 -6.56 -2.07 -9.71
C PHE A 6 -7.92 -2.70 -9.41
N LYS A 7 -7.92 -4.00 -9.14
CA LYS A 7 -9.12 -4.78 -8.84
C LYS A 7 -8.87 -5.66 -7.64
N GLU A 8 -9.72 -5.55 -6.64
CA GLU A 8 -9.65 -6.34 -5.41
C GLU A 8 -11.06 -6.78 -5.01
N GLU A 9 -11.18 -7.99 -4.49
CA GLU A 9 -12.41 -8.48 -3.86
C GLU A 9 -12.41 -8.01 -2.41
N ILE A 10 -13.46 -7.32 -1.99
CA ILE A 10 -13.56 -6.77 -0.64
C ILE A 10 -14.83 -7.22 0.05
N PHE A 11 -14.68 -7.54 1.34
CA PHE A 11 -15.79 -7.82 2.24
C PHE A 11 -15.97 -6.64 3.18
N ILE A 12 -17.10 -5.95 3.04
CA ILE A 12 -17.43 -4.73 3.77
C ILE A 12 -18.56 -5.03 4.74
N ASP A 13 -18.31 -4.90 6.04
CA ASP A 13 -19.38 -4.86 7.04
C ASP A 13 -19.63 -3.42 7.45
N VAL A 14 -20.82 -2.90 7.16
CA VAL A 14 -21.21 -1.53 7.51
C VAL A 14 -22.15 -1.57 8.70
N ARG A 15 -21.77 -0.89 9.79
CA ARG A 15 -22.66 -0.70 10.94
C ARG A 15 -23.60 0.45 10.68
N CYS A 16 -24.88 0.24 10.92
CA CYS A 16 -25.85 1.32 10.94
C CYS A 16 -25.85 1.97 12.33
N PHE A 17 -24.90 2.88 12.62
CA PHE A 17 -24.86 3.60 13.90
C PHE A 17 -24.92 5.12 13.74
N TRP A 18 -25.75 5.75 14.57
CA TRP A 18 -25.85 7.20 14.77
C TRP A 18 -25.03 7.56 16.03
N TRP A 19 -23.96 8.36 15.83
CA TRP A 19 -23.05 9.00 16.81
C TRP A 19 -22.29 8.12 17.84
N ALA A 20 -21.13 8.63 18.27
CA ALA A 20 -19.92 7.94 18.74
C ALA A 20 -19.72 7.92 20.27
N ASP A 21 -18.77 7.12 20.80
CA ASP A 21 -17.58 7.63 21.50
C ASP A 21 -16.59 6.56 22.03
N SER A 22 -15.32 6.98 22.12
CA SER A 22 -14.10 6.28 22.56
C SER A 22 -13.72 6.58 24.03
N ASN A 23 -12.97 5.71 24.73
CA ASN A 23 -12.00 6.02 25.83
C ASN A 23 -11.24 4.73 26.25
N ASN A 24 -9.92 4.56 26.06
CA ASN A 24 -8.73 5.09 26.76
C ASN A 24 -8.42 4.42 28.12
N MET A 25 -7.24 3.79 28.29
CA MET A 25 -6.59 3.54 29.59
C MET A 25 -5.06 3.44 29.43
N ASN A 26 -4.32 4.34 30.08
CA ASN A 26 -2.88 4.27 30.31
C ASN A 26 -2.64 3.93 31.79
N GLU A 27 -1.73 2.99 32.09
CA GLU A 27 -1.13 2.85 33.41
C GLU A 27 0.40 2.93 33.30
N THR A 28 1.01 3.67 34.23
CA THR A 28 2.47 3.86 34.36
C THR A 28 3.05 2.92 35.40
N VAL A 29 4.10 2.18 35.04
CA VAL A 29 4.83 1.26 35.93
C VAL A 29 6.09 1.96 36.50
N SER A 30 6.31 1.81 37.80
CA SER A 30 7.48 2.31 38.55
C SER A 30 8.78 1.58 38.17
N THR A 31 9.88 2.31 37.94
CA THR A 31 11.17 1.73 37.54
C THR A 31 12.21 1.72 38.68
N ASP A 32 12.78 0.55 38.94
CA ASP A 32 13.95 0.32 39.81
C ASP A 32 15.26 0.63 39.04
N SER A 33 16.13 1.46 39.62
CA SER A 33 17.32 2.02 38.94
C SER A 33 18.39 0.99 38.56
N SER A 34 18.41 -0.17 39.21
CA SER A 34 19.36 -1.25 38.94
C SER A 34 18.94 -2.07 37.71
N ILE A 35 17.63 -2.26 37.56
CA ILE A 35 16.98 -2.92 36.42
C ILE A 35 17.11 -2.04 35.16
N ASN A 36 17.00 -0.72 35.31
CA ASN A 36 17.17 0.26 34.22
C ASN A 36 18.53 0.20 33.52
N MET A 37 19.62 -0.14 34.23
CA MET A 37 20.97 -0.18 33.63
C MET A 37 21.20 -1.44 32.79
N PHE A 38 20.71 -2.61 33.23
CA PHE A 38 20.71 -3.82 32.40
C PHE A 38 19.72 -3.70 31.23
N TYR A 39 18.54 -3.13 31.47
CA TYR A 39 17.57 -2.81 30.42
C TYR A 39 18.17 -1.87 29.37
N PHE A 40 18.91 -0.84 29.78
CA PHE A 40 19.54 0.08 28.83
C PHE A 40 20.55 -0.62 27.91
N ASN A 41 21.38 -1.53 28.45
CA ASN A 41 22.33 -2.30 27.65
C ASN A 41 21.63 -3.30 26.71
N VAL A 42 20.59 -3.98 27.19
CA VAL A 42 19.79 -4.90 26.35
C VAL A 42 19.03 -4.13 25.27
N VAL A 43 18.42 -2.98 25.60
CA VAL A 43 17.73 -2.10 24.65
C VAL A 43 18.70 -1.53 23.63
N LEU A 44 19.90 -1.08 24.02
CA LEU A 44 20.93 -0.64 23.09
C LEU A 44 21.36 -1.76 22.15
N PHE A 45 21.58 -2.98 22.65
CA PHE A 45 21.96 -4.13 21.82
C PHE A 45 20.85 -4.52 20.85
N LEU A 46 19.60 -4.57 21.30
CA LEU A 46 18.42 -4.78 20.44
C LEU A 46 18.25 -3.65 19.42
N CYS A 47 18.52 -2.40 19.81
CA CYS A 47 18.48 -1.25 18.92
C CYS A 47 19.57 -1.35 17.85
N VAL A 48 20.80 -1.72 18.21
CA VAL A 48 21.90 -2.00 17.25
C VAL A 48 21.55 -3.14 16.31
N ILE A 49 20.94 -4.23 16.81
CA ILE A 49 20.43 -5.32 15.97
C ILE A 49 19.33 -4.83 15.03
N ASN A 50 18.39 -4.01 15.51
CA ASN A 50 17.32 -3.45 14.67
C ASN A 50 17.86 -2.46 13.64
N ILE A 51 18.86 -1.64 13.99
CA ILE A 51 19.53 -0.69 13.10
C ILE A 51 20.35 -1.43 12.04
N THR A 52 21.06 -2.51 12.41
CA THR A 52 21.80 -3.35 11.44
C THR A 52 20.87 -4.15 10.55
N LYS A 53 19.79 -4.75 11.08
CA LYS A 53 18.72 -5.36 10.28
C LYS A 53 18.08 -4.37 9.31
N ALA A 54 17.82 -3.13 9.75
CA ALA A 54 17.29 -2.08 8.90
C ALA A 54 18.28 -1.62 7.81
N ARG A 55 19.59 -1.72 8.06
CA ARG A 55 20.63 -1.43 7.07
C ARG A 55 20.75 -2.56 6.03
N ILE A 56 20.81 -3.81 6.47
CA ILE A 56 20.78 -5.00 5.60
C ILE A 56 19.50 -5.03 4.73
N ARG A 57 18.34 -4.68 5.29
CA ARG A 57 17.08 -4.57 4.53
C ARG A 57 17.15 -3.50 3.43
N ARG A 58 17.85 -2.38 3.65
CA ARG A 58 18.05 -1.36 2.61
C ARG A 58 18.96 -1.87 1.50
N ASP A 59 20.01 -2.59 1.83
CA ASP A 59 20.96 -3.13 0.85
C ASP A 59 20.31 -4.21 -0.05
N ILE A 60 19.40 -5.04 0.48
CA ILE A 60 18.61 -6.01 -0.30
C ILE A 60 17.60 -5.33 -1.25
N LEU A 61 17.01 -4.19 -0.84
CA LEU A 61 16.08 -3.45 -1.69
C LEU A 61 16.78 -2.80 -2.90
N THR A 62 18.04 -2.41 -2.75
CA THR A 62 18.87 -1.91 -3.86
C THR A 62 19.32 -3.00 -4.85
N GLU A 63 19.22 -4.29 -4.48
CA GLU A 63 19.58 -5.42 -5.34
C GLU A 63 18.48 -5.80 -6.36
N LYS A 64 17.25 -5.29 -6.18
CA LYS A 64 16.09 -5.64 -7.03
C LYS A 64 16.27 -5.24 -8.51
N CYS A 65 17.18 -4.31 -8.78
CA CYS A 65 17.43 -3.74 -10.11
C CYS A 65 18.82 -4.14 -10.64
N GLN A 66 19.13 -5.43 -10.71
CA GLN A 66 20.29 -5.90 -11.48
C GLN A 66 19.99 -7.11 -12.38
N ASN A 67 20.19 -6.86 -13.67
CA ASN A 67 20.58 -7.76 -14.75
C ASN A 67 19.75 -9.04 -14.97
N VAL A 68 18.45 -8.87 -15.17
CA VAL A 68 17.66 -9.86 -15.91
C VAL A 68 18.07 -9.78 -17.40
N SER A 69 18.24 -10.94 -18.03
CA SER A 69 18.51 -11.07 -19.47
C SER A 69 17.53 -10.22 -20.29
N LYS A 70 18.03 -9.14 -20.91
CA LYS A 70 17.26 -8.10 -21.62
C LYS A 70 16.71 -8.54 -22.98
N ASN A 71 16.35 -9.81 -23.14
CA ASN A 71 15.85 -10.37 -24.40
C ASN A 71 14.31 -10.41 -24.50
N VAL A 72 13.61 -9.89 -23.49
CA VAL A 72 12.14 -9.81 -23.47
C VAL A 72 11.74 -8.34 -23.30
N ASP A 73 11.00 -7.80 -24.28
CA ASP A 73 10.56 -6.40 -24.29
C ASP A 73 9.71 -6.04 -23.07
N GLU A 74 8.90 -6.99 -22.59
CA GLU A 74 8.10 -6.83 -21.37
C GLU A 74 8.99 -6.67 -20.13
N VAL A 75 10.06 -7.47 -20.00
CA VAL A 75 11.02 -7.35 -18.89
C VAL A 75 11.72 -6.00 -18.94
N LYS A 76 12.14 -5.55 -20.13
CA LYS A 76 12.72 -4.23 -20.34
C LYS A 76 11.76 -3.11 -19.94
N LEU A 77 10.46 -3.26 -20.22
CA LEU A 77 9.42 -2.32 -19.80
C LEU A 77 9.22 -2.33 -18.29
N MET A 78 9.23 -3.50 -17.65
CA MET A 78 9.13 -3.61 -16.19
C MET A 78 10.30 -2.91 -15.51
N ASP A 79 11.53 -3.13 -15.98
CA ASP A 79 12.72 -2.45 -15.46
C ASP A 79 12.58 -0.92 -15.62
N HIS A 80 12.08 -0.47 -16.76
CA HIS A 80 11.85 0.96 -16.99
C HIS A 80 10.81 1.56 -16.02
N ILE A 81 9.73 0.82 -15.71
CA ILE A 81 8.67 1.29 -14.81
C ILE A 81 9.13 1.30 -13.34
N PHE A 82 9.90 0.30 -12.90
CA PHE A 82 10.20 0.07 -11.48
C PHE A 82 11.63 0.44 -11.04
N CYS A 83 12.60 0.43 -11.95
CA CYS A 83 14.01 0.65 -11.63
C CYS A 83 14.53 2.01 -12.09
N ASP A 84 14.18 2.44 -13.31
CA ASP A 84 14.58 3.77 -13.80
C ASP A 84 13.83 4.88 -13.06
N PHE A 85 12.56 4.62 -12.75
CA PHE A 85 11.80 5.42 -11.82
C PHE A 85 11.99 4.82 -10.43
N ASN A 86 12.44 5.62 -9.45
CA ASN A 86 12.59 5.18 -8.06
C ASN A 86 11.21 4.86 -7.49
N GLY A 87 10.70 3.66 -7.81
CA GLY A 87 9.37 3.08 -7.61
C GLY A 87 9.02 2.85 -6.14
N ASN A 88 9.40 3.81 -5.32
CA ASN A 88 8.79 4.05 -4.05
C ASN A 88 7.34 4.45 -4.34
N ASN A 89 6.41 4.00 -3.50
CA ASN A 89 4.97 4.31 -3.55
C ASN A 89 4.69 5.83 -3.47
N LEU A 90 5.15 6.59 -4.46
CA LEU A 90 5.08 8.03 -4.57
C LEU A 90 3.79 8.40 -5.29
N ARG A 91 3.18 9.49 -4.84
CA ARG A 91 1.96 9.99 -5.47
C ARG A 91 2.17 10.15 -6.99
N PRO A 92 1.24 9.69 -7.84
CA PRO A 92 1.37 9.61 -9.30
C PRO A 92 1.24 10.96 -10.02
N VAL A 93 1.84 12.01 -9.47
CA VAL A 93 1.78 13.38 -9.98
C VAL A 93 3.18 13.98 -10.00
N LYS A 94 3.53 14.68 -11.08
CA LYS A 94 4.81 15.39 -11.21
C LYS A 94 4.85 16.68 -10.39
N ASP A 95 3.73 17.39 -10.32
CA ASP A 95 3.56 18.58 -9.48
C ASP A 95 2.75 18.27 -8.22
N ASN A 96 3.38 18.42 -7.06
CA ASN A 96 2.75 18.18 -5.77
C ASN A 96 1.55 19.09 -5.48
N LYS A 97 1.37 20.18 -6.22
CA LYS A 97 0.21 21.09 -6.11
C LYS A 97 -1.07 20.56 -6.77
N ILE A 98 -0.96 19.57 -7.66
CA ILE A 98 -2.10 19.06 -8.44
C ILE A 98 -2.68 17.82 -7.77
N ALA A 99 -4.01 17.78 -7.61
CA ALA A 99 -4.71 16.61 -7.05
C ALA A 99 -4.65 15.40 -8.02
N THR A 100 -4.56 14.20 -7.45
CA THR A 100 -4.70 12.95 -8.22
C THR A 100 -6.17 12.64 -8.43
N ASN A 101 -6.59 12.52 -9.69
CA ASN A 101 -7.95 12.09 -9.99
C ASN A 101 -8.06 10.57 -9.85
N LEU A 102 -8.92 10.13 -8.93
CA LEU A 102 -9.22 8.73 -8.68
C LEU A 102 -10.67 8.45 -9.06
N THR A 103 -10.88 7.45 -9.91
CA THR A 103 -12.21 6.91 -10.18
C THR A 103 -12.37 5.60 -9.41
N ILE A 104 -13.35 5.58 -8.51
CA ILE A 104 -13.70 4.41 -7.71
C ILE A 104 -14.99 3.82 -8.28
N ARG A 105 -15.01 2.50 -8.47
CA ARG A 105 -16.21 1.76 -8.83
C ARG A 105 -16.35 0.56 -7.91
N LEU A 106 -17.51 0.44 -7.29
CA LEU A 106 -17.90 -0.70 -6.48
C LEU A 106 -18.89 -1.54 -7.28
N VAL A 107 -18.62 -2.84 -7.42
CA VAL A 107 -19.50 -3.78 -8.10
C VAL A 107 -19.95 -4.84 -7.09
N PRO A 108 -21.13 -4.69 -6.48
CA PRO A 108 -21.60 -5.64 -5.47
C PRO A 108 -21.89 -7.01 -6.11
N GLN A 109 -21.45 -8.06 -5.42
CA GLN A 109 -21.67 -9.46 -5.76
C GLN A 109 -22.80 -10.04 -4.91
N SER A 110 -22.78 -9.79 -3.59
CA SER A 110 -23.84 -10.18 -2.68
C SER A 110 -23.94 -9.21 -1.51
N PHE A 111 -25.10 -9.19 -0.86
CA PHE A 111 -25.30 -8.43 0.37
C PHE A 111 -26.21 -9.21 1.32
N ALA A 112 -25.96 -9.06 2.61
CA ALA A 112 -26.75 -9.62 3.69
C ALA A 112 -26.97 -8.57 4.76
N TYR A 113 -28.14 -8.60 5.40
CA TYR A 113 -28.48 -7.73 6.51
C TYR A 113 -28.65 -8.57 7.77
N ASP A 114 -27.96 -8.18 8.83
CA ASP A 114 -28.18 -8.67 10.19
C ASP A 114 -28.92 -7.60 10.99
N GLU A 115 -30.17 -7.91 11.31
CA GLU A 115 -31.06 -7.04 12.07
C GLU A 115 -30.59 -6.83 13.51
N ILE A 116 -30.02 -7.87 14.14
CA ILE A 116 -29.63 -7.84 15.55
C ILE A 116 -28.42 -6.92 15.74
N SER A 117 -27.43 -7.04 14.87
CA SER A 117 -26.23 -6.19 14.91
C SER A 117 -26.37 -4.89 14.10
N ALA A 118 -27.54 -4.68 13.46
CA ALA A 118 -27.80 -3.59 12.53
C ALA A 118 -26.67 -3.40 11.50
N THR A 119 -26.15 -4.51 10.96
CA THR A 119 -24.99 -4.52 10.07
C THR A 119 -25.39 -5.02 8.69
N ILE A 120 -24.90 -4.34 7.65
CA ILE A 120 -24.98 -4.82 6.26
C ILE A 120 -23.60 -5.34 5.86
N SER A 121 -23.53 -6.63 5.54
CA SER A 121 -22.36 -7.26 4.95
C SER A 121 -22.48 -7.20 3.43
N VAL A 122 -21.49 -6.68 2.74
CA VAL A 122 -21.42 -6.57 1.28
C VAL A 122 -20.15 -7.22 0.78
N ASP A 123 -20.32 -8.18 -0.12
CA ASP A 123 -19.24 -8.74 -0.93
C ASP A 123 -19.23 -7.99 -2.27
N ALA A 124 -18.11 -7.39 -2.64
CA ALA A 124 -18.01 -6.55 -3.83
C ALA A 124 -16.62 -6.54 -4.46
N TRP A 125 -16.59 -6.33 -5.77
CA TRP A 125 -15.37 -5.96 -6.47
C TRP A 125 -15.13 -4.45 -6.34
N LEU A 126 -13.99 -4.09 -5.77
CA LEU A 126 -13.48 -2.73 -5.78
C LEU A 126 -12.58 -2.52 -7.00
N VAL A 127 -12.95 -1.58 -7.86
CA VAL A 127 -12.17 -1.20 -9.02
C VAL A 127 -11.70 0.24 -8.86
N LEU A 128 -10.38 0.42 -8.80
CA LEU A 128 -9.75 1.73 -8.71
C LEU A 128 -9.05 2.04 -10.04
N ASN A 129 -9.25 3.26 -10.54
CA ASN A 129 -8.61 3.74 -11.74
C ASN A 129 -8.01 5.13 -11.52
N TRP A 130 -6.71 5.27 -11.77
CA TRP A 130 -5.98 6.53 -11.72
C TRP A 130 -4.99 6.62 -12.87
N VAL A 131 -4.52 7.83 -13.15
CA VAL A 131 -3.47 8.07 -14.17
C VAL A 131 -2.13 8.24 -13.47
N ASP A 132 -1.13 7.46 -13.90
CA ASP A 132 0.24 7.66 -13.45
C ASP A 132 1.01 8.57 -14.43
N GLN A 133 1.47 9.71 -13.92
CA GLN A 133 2.26 10.66 -14.71
C GLN A 133 3.72 10.24 -14.84
N HIS A 134 4.21 9.39 -13.94
CA HIS A 134 5.60 8.96 -13.87
C HIS A 134 5.85 7.74 -14.77
N SER A 135 4.94 6.77 -14.78
CA SER A 135 5.08 5.51 -15.53
C SER A 135 4.62 5.60 -16.99
N ASN A 136 4.95 6.69 -17.70
CA ASN A 136 4.63 6.81 -19.13
C ASN A 136 5.80 6.35 -20.01
N TRP A 137 5.55 5.37 -20.88
CA TRP A 137 6.51 4.91 -21.90
C TRP A 137 5.96 5.09 -23.32
N ASN A 138 6.85 5.01 -24.31
CA ASN A 138 6.51 5.01 -25.73
C ASN A 138 6.36 3.56 -26.23
N PRO A 139 5.20 3.12 -26.77
CA PRO A 139 5.04 1.74 -27.23
C PRO A 139 6.09 1.32 -28.26
N LYS A 140 6.57 2.26 -29.10
CA LYS A 140 7.54 1.97 -30.16
C LYS A 140 8.90 1.48 -29.62
N GLU A 141 9.25 1.80 -28.38
CA GLU A 141 10.51 1.41 -27.74
C GLU A 141 10.47 0.02 -27.10
N PHE A 142 9.27 -0.56 -27.01
CA PHE A 142 8.96 -1.84 -26.35
C PHE A 142 8.02 -2.67 -27.25
N ASN A 143 8.33 -2.77 -28.55
CA ASN A 143 7.64 -3.64 -29.50
C ASN A 143 6.09 -3.48 -29.56
N GLY A 144 5.61 -2.25 -29.42
CA GLY A 144 4.19 -1.91 -29.50
C GLY A 144 3.39 -2.15 -28.21
N ILE A 145 4.03 -2.47 -27.09
CA ILE A 145 3.32 -2.72 -25.81
C ILE A 145 2.57 -1.45 -25.35
N ASP A 146 1.25 -1.50 -25.40
CA ASP A 146 0.35 -0.41 -25.01
C ASP A 146 -0.22 -0.57 -23.57
N LYS A 147 -0.24 -1.81 -23.07
CA LYS A 147 -0.77 -2.17 -21.76
C LYS A 147 0.05 -3.29 -21.17
N VAL A 148 0.16 -3.29 -19.85
CA VAL A 148 0.88 -4.31 -19.11
C VAL A 148 0.12 -4.62 -17.82
N TYR A 149 0.14 -5.89 -17.41
CA TYR A 149 -0.48 -6.34 -16.17
C TYR A 149 0.60 -6.45 -15.10
N LEU A 150 0.48 -5.62 -14.05
CA LEU A 150 1.44 -5.56 -12.97
C LEU A 150 0.89 -6.31 -11.77
N ARG A 151 1.72 -7.15 -11.14
CA ARG A 151 1.44 -7.65 -9.79
C ARG A 151 1.67 -6.50 -8.82
N GLU A 152 0.82 -6.38 -7.81
CA GLU A 152 0.63 -5.18 -6.95
C GLU A 152 1.88 -4.58 -6.26
N SER A 153 3.03 -5.25 -6.33
CA SER A 153 4.23 -4.80 -5.63
C SER A 153 4.92 -3.63 -6.35
N GLY A 154 4.76 -2.41 -5.82
CA GLY A 154 5.65 -1.27 -6.11
C GLY A 154 5.05 -0.11 -6.89
N LEU A 155 3.74 -0.11 -7.13
CA LEU A 155 3.03 1.10 -7.58
C LEU A 155 2.33 1.76 -6.39
N TRP A 156 2.22 3.09 -6.46
CA TRP A 156 1.37 3.83 -5.55
C TRP A 156 -0.07 3.37 -5.71
N LYS A 157 -0.73 3.12 -4.58
CA LYS A 157 -2.17 2.92 -4.48
C LYS A 157 -2.72 3.91 -3.44
N PRO A 158 -3.94 4.43 -3.63
CA PRO A 158 -4.56 5.27 -2.62
C PRO A 158 -4.89 4.45 -1.38
N ASP A 159 -4.69 5.04 -0.21
CA ASP A 159 -5.21 4.49 1.03
C ASP A 159 -6.71 4.80 1.10
N LEU A 160 -7.52 3.76 1.27
CA LEU A 160 -8.98 3.87 1.37
C LEU A 160 -9.40 3.44 2.77
N LEU A 161 -10.21 4.28 3.41
CA LEU A 161 -10.81 3.99 4.71
C LEU A 161 -12.33 3.93 4.56
N LEU A 162 -12.92 2.88 5.09
CA LEU A 162 -14.36 2.78 5.24
C LEU A 162 -14.76 3.35 6.61
N PHE A 163 -15.34 4.54 6.63
CA PHE A 163 -15.69 5.22 7.88
C PHE A 163 -16.71 4.48 8.74
N ASN A 164 -17.62 3.72 8.12
CA ASN A 164 -18.71 3.04 8.82
C ASN A 164 -18.46 1.53 8.96
N SER A 165 -17.20 1.09 8.94
CA SER A 165 -16.87 -0.34 9.10
C SER A 165 -17.27 -0.82 10.50
N SER A 166 -18.03 -1.91 10.60
CA SER A 166 -18.44 -2.50 11.89
C SER A 166 -17.37 -3.43 12.50
N LYS A 167 -16.35 -3.80 11.72
CA LYS A 167 -15.19 -4.58 12.18
C LYS A 167 -14.13 -3.64 12.80
N THR A 168 -14.11 -3.62 14.13
CA THR A 168 -12.97 -3.19 14.96
C THR A 168 -12.23 -4.41 15.49
#